data_AF-A0A2V8LFP2-F1
#
_entry.id   AF-A0A2V8LFP2-F1
#
_cell.length_a   1.000
_cell.length_b   1.000
_cell.length_c   1.000
_cell.angle_alpha   90.00
_cell.angle_beta   90.00
_cell.angle_gamma   90.00
#
_symmetry.space_group_name_H-M   'P 1'
#
loop_
_entity.id
_entity.type
_entity.pdbx_description
1 polymer ?
#
loop_
_entity_poly.entity_id
_entity_poly.type
_entity_poly.pdbx_seq_one_letter_code
_entity_poly.pdbx_strand_id
1 'polypeptide(L)'
;MTAQLIRDAVFGLAEKTGTIPTWHEGLGRTYVRSSPEWQEFVEALQEIKVMSDQMKLPTPIFATLNSSGSIGSDYAHPSPDLQRIIDWCRQGEQAAGSLGFETLDYEKEIPIKLANDSLPVNVVDGHPSARLNQLYAEKLFRAVVADLHLK
;
A
#
# COMPACT_ATOMS: atom_id res chain seq x y z
N MET A 1 16.42 -22.20 -15.60
CA MET A 1 14.96 -22.30 -15.77
C MET A 1 14.34 -23.43 -14.93
N THR A 2 14.90 -24.65 -14.94
CA THR A 2 14.42 -25.81 -14.16
C THR A 2 14.54 -25.67 -12.64
N ALA A 3 15.60 -25.07 -12.11
CA ALA A 3 15.77 -24.88 -10.66
C ALA A 3 14.75 -23.90 -10.05
N GLN A 4 14.36 -22.85 -10.78
CA GLN A 4 13.35 -21.88 -10.34
C GLN A 4 11.97 -22.55 -10.24
N LEU A 5 11.58 -23.29 -11.28
CA LEU A 5 10.31 -24.02 -11.31
C LEU A 5 10.20 -25.07 -10.20
N ILE A 6 11.28 -25.80 -9.92
CA ILE A 6 11.32 -26.78 -8.81
C ILE A 6 11.21 -26.05 -7.47
N ARG A 7 11.90 -24.91 -7.31
CA ARG A 7 11.82 -24.09 -6.11
C ARG A 7 10.40 -23.59 -5.87
N ASP A 8 9.78 -22.99 -6.88
CA ASP A 8 8.42 -22.44 -6.79
C ASP A 8 7.38 -23.54 -6.51
N ALA A 9 7.55 -24.73 -7.09
CA ALA A 9 6.69 -25.88 -6.82
C ALA A 9 6.83 -26.40 -5.37
N VAL A 10 8.06 -26.45 -4.84
CA VAL A 10 8.32 -26.87 -3.45
C VAL A 10 7.77 -25.86 -2.46
N PHE A 11 7.99 -24.56 -2.68
CA PHE A 11 7.42 -23.50 -1.83
C PHE A 11 5.89 -23.51 -1.89
N GLY A 12 5.29 -23.59 -3.08
CA GLY A 12 3.84 -23.63 -3.23
C GLY A 12 3.20 -24.88 -2.59
N LEU A 13 3.88 -26.03 -2.60
CA LEU A 13 3.43 -27.21 -1.88
C LEU A 13 3.54 -27.01 -0.37
N ALA A 14 4.67 -26.50 0.12
CA ALA A 14 4.91 -26.25 1.54
C ALA A 14 3.94 -25.22 2.15
N GLU A 15 3.56 -24.18 1.41
CA GLU A 15 2.51 -23.23 1.79
C GLU A 15 1.14 -23.94 1.86
N LYS A 16 0.79 -24.72 0.83
CA LYS A 16 -0.51 -25.44 0.78
C LYS A 16 -0.65 -26.50 1.87
N THR A 17 0.46 -27.11 2.31
CA THR A 17 0.47 -28.08 3.42
C THR A 17 0.63 -27.41 4.78
N GLY A 18 0.69 -26.07 4.86
CA GLY A 18 0.87 -25.33 6.10
C GLY A 18 2.23 -25.53 6.77
N THR A 19 3.20 -26.06 6.03
CA THR A 19 4.57 -26.30 6.51
C THR A 19 5.33 -24.98 6.66
N ILE A 20 5.04 -24.02 5.80
CA ILE A 20 5.51 -22.62 5.90
C ILE A 20 4.29 -21.69 5.79
N PRO A 21 4.35 -20.49 6.40
CA PRO A 21 3.28 -19.51 6.25
C PRO A 21 3.16 -19.07 4.79
N THR A 22 1.94 -18.77 4.36
CA THR A 22 1.70 -18.08 3.10
C THR A 22 2.34 -16.70 3.11
N TRP A 23 2.59 -16.13 1.93
CA TRP A 23 3.03 -14.73 1.79
C TRP A 23 2.21 -13.75 2.67
N HIS A 24 0.88 -13.84 2.63
CA HIS A 24 0.01 -12.94 3.40
C HIS A 24 0.14 -13.13 4.92
N GLU A 25 0.35 -14.35 5.39
CA GLU A 25 0.58 -14.63 6.81
C GLU A 25 1.97 -14.17 7.25
N GLY A 26 2.98 -14.34 6.41
CA GLY A 26 4.32 -13.81 6.63
C GLY A 26 4.31 -12.30 6.74
N LEU A 27 3.72 -11.63 5.75
CA LEU A 27 3.58 -10.17 5.73
C LEU A 27 2.72 -9.67 6.89
N GLY A 28 1.65 -10.38 7.26
CA GLY A 28 0.81 -10.01 8.40
C GLY A 28 1.58 -9.91 9.73
N ARG A 29 2.66 -10.67 9.91
CA ARG A 29 3.52 -10.58 11.11
C ARG A 29 4.26 -9.26 11.18
N THR A 30 4.67 -8.68 10.05
CA THR A 30 5.40 -7.40 10.01
C THR A 30 4.49 -6.20 10.26
N TYR A 31 3.18 -6.37 10.13
CA TYR A 31 2.18 -5.34 10.47
C TYR A 31 1.69 -5.42 11.92
N VAL A 32 2.12 -6.43 12.69
CA VAL A 32 1.87 -6.45 14.13
C VAL A 32 2.62 -5.30 14.78
N ARG A 33 1.91 -4.46 15.55
CA ARG A 33 2.50 -3.23 16.11
C ARG A 33 3.73 -3.47 16.98
N SER A 34 3.82 -4.62 17.63
CA SER A 34 4.98 -5.00 18.46
C SER A 34 6.10 -5.70 17.68
N SER A 35 5.96 -5.89 16.37
CA SER A 35 7.02 -6.49 15.55
C SER A 35 8.19 -5.51 15.35
N PRO A 36 9.43 -6.00 15.25
CA PRO A 36 10.58 -5.15 14.92
C PRO A 36 10.38 -4.38 13.62
N GLU A 37 9.86 -5.03 12.58
CA GLU A 37 9.66 -4.42 11.26
C GLU A 37 8.68 -3.24 11.32
N TRP A 38 7.61 -3.36 12.12
CA TRP A 38 6.68 -2.25 12.32
C TRP A 38 7.32 -1.09 13.10
N GLN A 39 8.12 -1.39 14.13
CA GLN A 39 8.81 -0.36 14.90
C GLN A 39 9.84 0.38 14.03
N GLU A 40 10.62 -0.32 13.23
CA GLU A 40 11.56 0.26 12.26
C GLU A 40 10.82 1.14 11.23
N PHE A 41 9.66 0.70 10.75
CA PHE A 41 8.83 1.51 9.86
C PHE A 41 8.39 2.84 10.51
N VAL A 42 7.90 2.80 11.76
CA VAL A 42 7.48 4.01 12.49
C VAL A 42 8.67 4.91 12.80
N GLU A 43 9.81 4.35 13.16
CA GLU A 43 11.06 5.09 13.38
C GLU A 43 11.50 5.81 12.11
N ALA A 44 11.49 5.13 10.95
CA ALA A 44 11.81 5.75 9.67
C ALA A 44 10.87 6.92 9.33
N LEU A 45 9.56 6.79 9.59
CA LEU A 45 8.61 7.90 9.41
C LEU A 45 8.97 9.09 10.33
N GLN A 46 9.30 8.83 11.58
CA GLN A 46 9.69 9.85 12.54
C GLN A 46 10.96 10.58 12.11
N GLU A 47 11.96 9.85 11.62
CA GLU A 47 13.21 10.42 11.08
C GLU A 47 12.96 11.30 9.86
N ILE A 48 12.14 10.84 8.91
CA ILE A 48 11.75 11.61 7.72
C ILE A 48 11.08 12.92 8.12
N LYS A 49 10.17 12.89 9.11
CA LYS A 49 9.49 14.08 9.60
C LYS A 49 10.48 15.08 10.22
N VAL A 50 11.34 14.60 11.12
CA VAL A 50 12.35 15.44 11.78
C VAL A 50 13.28 16.08 10.75
N MET A 51 13.74 15.31 9.78
CA MET A 51 14.60 15.80 8.71
C MET A 51 13.88 16.86 7.86
N SER A 52 12.62 16.62 7.48
CA SER A 52 11.81 17.57 6.71
C SER A 52 11.63 18.89 7.45
N ASP A 53 11.33 18.83 8.75
CA ASP A 53 11.16 20.01 9.61
C ASP A 53 12.46 20.82 9.76
N GLN A 54 13.59 20.12 9.99
CA GLN A 54 14.92 20.76 10.09
C GLN A 54 15.32 21.45 8.79
N MET A 55 14.98 20.85 7.67
CA MET A 55 15.20 21.40 6.33
C MET A 55 14.17 22.48 5.95
N LYS A 56 13.16 22.73 6.79
CA LYS A 56 12.03 23.64 6.52
C LYS A 56 11.30 23.31 5.23
N LEU A 57 11.20 22.02 4.90
CA LEU A 57 10.42 21.54 3.78
C LEU A 57 8.92 21.63 4.09
N PRO A 58 8.05 21.63 3.06
CA PRO A 58 6.64 21.34 3.24
C PRO A 58 6.41 20.05 4.04
N THR A 59 5.23 19.95 4.67
CA THR A 59 4.80 18.75 5.37
C THR A 59 4.91 17.54 4.43
N PRO A 60 5.60 16.46 4.83
CA PRO A 60 5.74 15.30 3.98
C PRO A 60 4.36 14.62 3.77
N ILE A 61 4.15 14.14 2.55
CA ILE A 61 2.93 13.41 2.18
C ILE A 61 3.24 11.91 2.23
N PHE A 62 2.42 11.15 2.96
CA PHE A 62 2.43 9.70 2.97
C PHE A 62 1.24 9.17 2.17
N ALA A 63 1.50 8.41 1.12
CA ALA A 63 0.48 7.89 0.22
C ALA A 63 0.70 6.39 0.03
N THR A 64 -0.28 5.58 0.44
CA THR A 64 -0.23 4.15 0.17
C THR A 64 -0.68 3.88 -1.26
N LEU A 65 0.04 3.01 -1.97
CA LEU A 65 -0.41 2.55 -3.28
C LEU A 65 -1.24 1.29 -3.06
N ASN A 66 -2.55 1.43 -3.19
CA ASN A 66 -3.50 0.33 -3.01
C ASN A 66 -3.21 -0.81 -4.02
N SER A 67 -3.48 -2.05 -3.59
CA SER A 67 -3.27 -3.24 -4.42
C SER A 67 -4.05 -3.18 -5.72
N SER A 68 -3.34 -3.38 -6.83
CA SER A 68 -3.97 -3.57 -8.13
C SER A 68 -4.16 -5.07 -8.48
N GLY A 69 -3.82 -5.98 -7.57
CA GLY A 69 -3.36 -7.34 -7.86
C GLY A 69 -4.38 -8.38 -8.34
N SER A 70 -5.61 -8.05 -8.75
CA SER A 70 -6.48 -9.06 -9.40
C SER A 70 -7.64 -8.48 -10.21
N ILE A 71 -8.16 -9.29 -11.15
CA ILE A 71 -9.54 -9.16 -11.66
C ILE A 71 -10.48 -9.37 -10.47
N GLY A 72 -11.34 -8.40 -10.18
CA GLY A 72 -12.30 -8.50 -9.07
C GLY A 72 -11.82 -7.92 -7.74
N SER A 73 -10.83 -7.02 -7.73
CA SER A 73 -10.59 -6.11 -6.59
C SER A 73 -11.75 -5.11 -6.46
N ASP A 74 -12.91 -5.63 -6.05
CA ASP A 74 -14.06 -4.83 -5.70
C ASP A 74 -13.78 -4.14 -4.37
N TYR A 75 -13.29 -2.90 -4.42
CA TYR A 75 -13.11 -2.07 -3.24
C TYR A 75 -14.44 -1.73 -2.54
N ALA A 76 -15.59 -1.92 -3.20
CA ALA A 76 -16.90 -1.79 -2.56
C ALA A 76 -17.29 -3.05 -1.77
N HIS A 77 -16.80 -4.24 -2.18
CA HIS A 77 -17.02 -5.52 -1.50
C HIS A 77 -15.72 -6.35 -1.46
N PRO A 78 -14.73 -5.94 -0.65
CA PRO A 78 -13.40 -6.53 -0.71
C PRO A 78 -13.42 -8.00 -0.26
N SER A 79 -12.68 -8.84 -1.00
CA SER A 79 -12.37 -10.19 -0.52
C SER A 79 -11.59 -10.12 0.80
N PRO A 80 -11.57 -11.18 1.62
CA PRO A 80 -10.81 -11.18 2.88
C PRO A 80 -9.34 -10.80 2.72
N ASP A 81 -8.71 -11.19 1.61
CA ASP A 81 -7.31 -10.86 1.33
C ASP A 81 -7.16 -9.38 0.93
N LEU A 82 -8.08 -8.84 0.11
CA LEU A 82 -8.08 -7.42 -0.21
C LEU A 82 -8.35 -6.56 1.04
N GLN A 83 -9.28 -6.99 1.89
CA GLN A 83 -9.57 -6.31 3.16
C GLN A 83 -8.32 -6.25 4.05
N ARG A 84 -7.56 -7.34 4.12
CA ARG A 84 -6.32 -7.37 4.91
C ARG A 84 -5.30 -6.36 4.40
N ILE A 85 -5.15 -6.23 3.08
CA ILE A 85 -4.26 -5.22 2.48
C ILE A 85 -4.77 -3.80 2.76
N ILE A 86 -6.08 -3.57 2.64
CA ILE A 86 -6.71 -2.29 2.99
C ILE A 86 -6.39 -1.91 4.45
N ASP A 87 -6.53 -2.86 5.38
CA ASP A 87 -6.25 -2.63 6.80
C ASP A 87 -4.77 -2.28 7.04
N TRP A 88 -3.85 -2.94 6.35
CA TRP A 88 -2.43 -2.62 6.39
C TRP A 88 -2.12 -1.21 5.85
N CYS A 89 -2.71 -0.83 4.71
CA CYS A 89 -2.60 0.52 4.15
C CYS A 89 -3.10 1.57 5.14
N ARG A 90 -4.31 1.37 5.70
CA ARG A 90 -4.89 2.26 6.71
C ARG A 90 -4.00 2.38 7.95
N GLN A 91 -3.41 1.28 8.41
CA GLN A 91 -2.50 1.31 9.56
C GLN A 91 -1.24 2.15 9.27
N GLY A 92 -0.67 2.02 8.07
CA GLY A 92 0.47 2.84 7.63
C GLY A 92 0.12 4.33 7.57
N GLU A 93 -1.02 4.67 6.96
CA GLU A 93 -1.51 6.05 6.90
C GLU A 93 -1.79 6.63 8.28
N GLN A 94 -2.42 5.87 9.18
CA GLN A 94 -2.66 6.32 10.55
C GLN A 94 -1.35 6.59 11.30
N ALA A 95 -0.34 5.73 11.14
CA ALA A 95 0.96 5.94 11.76
C ALA A 95 1.62 7.23 11.24
N ALA A 96 1.69 7.39 9.91
CA ALA A 96 2.25 8.60 9.31
C ALA A 96 1.47 9.87 9.71
N GLY A 97 0.15 9.84 9.67
CA GLY A 97 -0.70 10.95 10.08
C GLY A 97 -0.51 11.33 11.55
N SER A 98 -0.32 10.36 12.44
CA SER A 98 -0.03 10.61 13.86
C SER A 98 1.32 11.32 14.10
N LEU A 99 2.25 11.19 13.14
CA LEU A 99 3.55 11.86 13.14
C LEU A 99 3.52 13.21 12.39
N GLY A 100 2.35 13.64 11.93
CA GLY A 100 2.14 14.92 11.27
C GLY A 100 2.44 14.91 9.76
N PHE A 101 2.40 13.74 9.11
CA PHE A 101 2.33 13.68 7.64
C PHE A 101 0.93 14.05 7.17
N GLU A 102 0.83 14.60 5.97
CA GLU A 102 -0.44 14.59 5.22
C GLU A 102 -0.63 13.19 4.61
N THR A 103 -1.83 12.62 4.71
CA THR A 103 -2.11 11.27 4.21
C THR A 103 -3.08 11.29 3.04
N LEU A 104 -2.82 10.46 2.04
CA LEU A 104 -3.67 10.33 0.84
C LEU A 104 -4.33 8.97 0.76
N ASP A 105 -5.50 8.85 1.40
CA ASP A 105 -6.36 7.66 1.32
C ASP A 105 -7.03 7.57 -0.05
N TYR A 106 -6.56 6.72 -0.97
CA TYR A 106 -7.21 6.52 -2.28
C TYR A 106 -8.34 5.49 -2.25
N GLU A 107 -8.53 4.77 -1.15
CA GLU A 107 -9.45 3.63 -1.05
C GLU A 107 -10.88 4.04 -1.41
N LYS A 108 -11.29 5.24 -0.99
CA LYS A 108 -12.66 5.74 -1.18
C LYS A 108 -12.95 6.13 -2.62
N GLU A 109 -11.96 6.65 -3.36
CA GLU A 109 -12.17 7.09 -4.72
C GLU A 109 -12.12 5.94 -5.74
N ILE A 110 -11.40 4.86 -5.45
CA ILE A 110 -11.29 3.70 -6.36
C ILE A 110 -12.67 3.12 -6.73
N PRO A 111 -13.55 2.71 -5.80
CA PRO A 111 -14.85 2.13 -6.15
C PRO A 111 -15.82 3.14 -6.77
N ILE A 112 -15.57 4.45 -6.65
CA ILE A 112 -16.41 5.50 -7.23
C ILE A 112 -15.97 5.82 -8.67
N LYS A 113 -14.67 6.03 -8.86
CA LYS A 113 -14.12 6.53 -10.13
C LYS A 113 -13.69 5.42 -11.08
N LEU A 114 -13.38 4.23 -10.55
CA LEU A 114 -12.78 3.12 -11.30
C LEU A 114 -13.60 1.83 -11.19
N ALA A 115 -14.89 1.93 -10.84
CA ALA A 115 -15.78 0.77 -10.64
C ALA A 115 -15.82 -0.21 -11.83
N ASN A 116 -15.61 0.31 -13.05
CA ASN A 116 -15.65 -0.46 -14.30
C ASN A 116 -14.28 -0.53 -15.00
N ASP A 117 -13.22 -0.08 -14.36
CA ASP A 117 -11.86 -0.08 -14.92
C ASP A 117 -11.04 -1.25 -14.39
N SER A 118 -10.11 -1.74 -15.21
CA SER A 118 -9.06 -2.63 -14.71
C SER A 118 -8.12 -1.84 -13.81
N LEU A 119 -7.96 -2.28 -12.57
CA LEU A 119 -6.99 -1.70 -11.63
C LEU A 119 -5.54 -2.07 -11.96
N PRO A 120 -5.21 -3.30 -12.39
CA PRO A 120 -3.88 -3.60 -12.89
C PRO A 120 -3.76 -3.30 -14.39
N VAL A 121 -2.52 -3.13 -14.86
CA VAL A 121 -2.23 -3.03 -16.31
C VAL A 121 -2.57 -4.33 -17.04
N ASN A 122 -2.29 -5.50 -16.42
CA ASN A 122 -2.78 -6.80 -16.87
C ASN A 122 -2.70 -7.84 -15.74
N VAL A 123 -3.19 -9.06 -15.97
CA VAL A 123 -3.29 -10.12 -14.94
C VAL A 123 -1.94 -10.72 -14.51
N VAL A 124 -0.89 -10.55 -15.32
CA VAL A 124 0.46 -11.06 -15.03
C VAL A 124 1.29 -9.98 -14.33
N ASP A 125 1.06 -8.74 -14.72
CA ASP A 125 1.75 -7.54 -14.27
C ASP A 125 0.83 -6.80 -13.29
N GLY A 126 0.90 -7.17 -12.01
CA GLY A 126 0.10 -6.62 -10.91
C GLY A 126 0.44 -5.17 -10.54
N HIS A 127 1.00 -4.40 -11.47
CA HIS A 127 1.22 -2.97 -11.34
C HIS A 127 -0.04 -2.18 -11.71
N PRO A 128 -0.24 -1.00 -11.09
CA PRO A 128 -1.40 -0.14 -11.35
C PRO A 128 -1.57 0.20 -12.84
N SER A 129 -2.82 0.20 -13.30
CA SER A 129 -3.19 0.61 -14.65
C SER A 129 -2.96 2.11 -14.87
N ALA A 130 -3.03 2.55 -16.13
CA ALA A 130 -2.93 3.97 -16.45
C ALA A 130 -4.01 4.80 -15.74
N ARG A 131 -5.23 4.26 -15.61
CA ARG A 131 -6.34 4.93 -14.93
C ARG A 131 -6.16 5.03 -13.42
N LEU A 132 -5.65 3.98 -12.79
CA LEU A 132 -5.33 4.00 -11.36
C LEU A 132 -4.18 4.98 -11.06
N ASN A 133 -3.14 5.00 -11.89
CA ASN A 133 -2.07 6.00 -11.79
C ASN A 133 -2.58 7.43 -12.00
N GLN A 134 -3.53 7.64 -12.92
CA GLN A 134 -4.15 8.94 -13.12
C GLN A 134 -4.89 9.40 -11.85
N LEU A 135 -5.64 8.51 -11.19
CA LEU A 135 -6.29 8.81 -9.92
C LEU A 135 -5.29 9.20 -8.83
N TYR A 136 -4.19 8.45 -8.69
CA TYR A 136 -3.12 8.75 -7.74
C TYR A 136 -2.51 10.13 -8.01
N ALA A 137 -2.13 10.39 -9.27
CA ALA A 137 -1.53 11.66 -9.67
C ALA A 137 -2.47 12.85 -9.45
N GLU A 138 -3.76 12.73 -9.77
CA GLU A 138 -4.76 13.79 -9.56
C GLU A 138 -4.88 14.19 -8.10
N LYS A 139 -4.92 13.21 -7.19
CA LYS A 139 -5.10 13.48 -5.76
C LYS A 139 -3.80 13.99 -5.11
N LEU A 140 -2.64 13.45 -5.50
CA LEU A 140 -1.35 14.01 -5.08
C LEU A 140 -1.17 15.45 -5.56
N PHE A 141 -1.50 15.74 -6.82
CA PHE A 141 -1.43 17.10 -7.36
C PHE A 141 -2.29 18.08 -6.56
N ARG A 142 -3.52 17.70 -6.21
CA ARG A 142 -4.40 18.54 -5.39
C ARG A 142 -3.83 18.83 -4.00
N ALA A 143 -3.24 17.83 -3.34
CA ALA A 143 -2.60 18.00 -2.03
C ALA A 143 -1.43 18.99 -2.10
N VAL A 144 -0.53 18.81 -3.07
CA VAL A 144 0.61 19.71 -3.30
C VAL A 144 0.14 21.14 -3.59
N VAL A 145 -0.86 21.29 -4.45
CA VAL A 145 -1.41 22.62 -4.79
C VAL A 145 -2.08 23.28 -3.58
N ALA A 146 -2.75 22.52 -2.72
CA ALA A 146 -3.37 23.04 -1.51
C ALA A 146 -2.31 23.57 -0.52
N ASP A 147 -1.22 22.84 -0.30
CA ASP A 147 -0.12 23.30 0.57
C ASP A 147 0.57 24.56 0.03
N LEU A 148 0.75 24.68 -1.29
CA LEU A 148 1.38 25.84 -1.93
C LEU A 148 0.53 27.13 -1.85
N HIS A 149 -0.79 27.02 -1.74
CA HIS A 149 -1.69 28.18 -1.65
C HIS A 149 -2.08 28.56 -0.21
N LEU A 150 -1.66 27.76 0.79
CA LEU A 150 -1.89 28.03 2.22
C LEU A 150 -0.68 28.68 2.91
N LYS A 151 0.36 29.06 2.15
CA LYS A 151 1.54 29.81 2.58
C LYS A 151 1.56 31.20 1.95
#